data_AF-A0A423Y583-F1
#
_entry.id   AF-A0A423Y583-F1
#
_cell.length_a   1.000
_cell.length_b   1.000
_cell.length_c   1.000
_cell.angle_alpha   90.00
_cell.angle_beta   90.00
_cell.angle_gamma   90.00
#
_symmetry.space_group_name_H-M   'P 1'
#
loop_
_entity.id
_entity.type
_entity.pdbx_description
1 polymer ?
#
loop_
_entity_poly.entity_id
_entity_poly.type
_entity_poly.pdbx_seq_one_letter_code
_entity_poly.pdbx_strand_id
1 'polypeptide(L)'
;MAIQGNAICISLPDAAKNDVVTYFAFSDGNGLFTETHKIFPAWKNCLPNITYRRGERYEVWITLMTPSGELRKYAAEFTAP
;
A
#
# COMPACT_ATOMS: atom_id res chain seq x y z
N MET A 1 1.96 10.46 0.84
CA MET A 1 2.78 9.80 -0.21
C MET A 1 4.07 10.59 -0.36
N ALA A 2 5.21 9.93 -0.26
CA ALA A 2 6.51 10.53 -0.54
C ALA A 2 7.23 9.68 -1.59
N ILE A 3 7.88 10.34 -2.55
CA ILE A 3 8.60 9.72 -3.65
C ILE A 3 10.09 9.82 -3.33
N GLN A 4 10.78 8.67 -3.24
CA GLN A 4 12.24 8.61 -3.10
C GLN A 4 12.81 7.79 -4.27
N GLY A 5 13.09 8.44 -5.40
CA GLY A 5 13.49 7.75 -6.63
C GLY A 5 12.33 6.92 -7.20
N ASN A 6 12.58 5.65 -7.54
CA ASN A 6 11.54 4.72 -8.00
C ASN A 6 10.72 4.10 -6.85
N ALA A 7 11.02 4.48 -5.60
CA ALA A 7 10.34 3.98 -4.42
C ALA A 7 9.18 4.88 -4.03
N ILE A 8 7.98 4.31 -3.97
CA ILE A 8 6.77 5.02 -3.54
C ILE A 8 6.41 4.55 -2.13
N CYS A 9 6.44 5.49 -1.18
CA CYS A 9 6.08 5.24 0.20
C CYS A 9 4.59 5.51 0.39
N ILE A 10 3.79 4.44 0.46
CA ILE A 10 2.35 4.51 0.76
C ILE A 10 2.16 4.21 2.23
N SER A 11 1.91 5.26 3.01
CA SER A 11 1.59 5.19 4.43
C SER A 11 0.10 5.39 4.66
N LEU A 12 -0.43 4.74 5.69
CA LEU A 12 -1.80 4.93 6.16
C LEU A 12 -1.77 5.94 7.32
N PRO A 13 -2.17 7.21 7.10
CA PRO A 13 -1.97 8.29 8.07
C PRO A 13 -2.78 8.11 9.35
N ASP A 14 -3.88 7.36 9.28
CA ASP A 14 -4.79 7.05 10.37
C ASP A 14 -4.49 5.71 11.07
N ALA A 15 -3.46 4.97 10.62
CA ALA A 15 -3.05 3.73 11.28
C ALA A 15 -2.53 4.02 12.71
N ALA A 16 -3.05 3.29 13.68
CA ALA A 16 -2.63 3.33 15.08
C ALA A 16 -1.44 2.39 15.33
N LYS A 17 -0.70 2.61 16.43
CA LYS A 17 0.56 1.93 16.78
C LYS A 17 0.55 0.40 16.63
N ASN A 18 -0.58 -0.25 16.88
CA ASN A 18 -0.72 -1.71 16.87
C ASN A 18 -1.53 -2.22 15.67
N ASP A 19 -1.91 -1.34 14.74
CA ASP A 19 -2.56 -1.76 13.50
C ASP A 19 -1.54 -2.45 12.60
N VAL A 20 -2.01 -3.46 11.86
CA VAL A 20 -1.20 -4.21 10.90
C VAL A 20 -1.84 -4.18 9.53
N VAL A 21 -1.03 -4.08 8.48
CA VAL A 21 -1.49 -4.41 7.13
C VAL A 21 -1.45 -5.92 7.00
N THR A 22 -2.52 -6.51 6.48
CA THR A 22 -2.64 -7.96 6.24
C THR A 22 -2.64 -8.31 4.76
N TYR A 23 -3.02 -7.35 3.92
CA TYR A 23 -3.10 -7.49 2.48
C TYR A 23 -2.78 -6.17 1.79
N PHE A 24 -2.08 -6.25 0.67
CA PHE A 24 -2.10 -5.18 -0.33
C PHE A 24 -1.95 -5.75 -1.74
N ALA A 25 -2.53 -5.05 -2.71
CA ALA A 25 -2.38 -5.35 -4.12
C ALA A 25 -2.26 -4.06 -4.93
N PHE A 26 -1.53 -4.14 -6.03
CA PHE A 26 -1.41 -3.07 -7.00
C PHE A 26 -1.91 -3.57 -8.35
N SER A 27 -2.68 -2.75 -9.05
CA SER A 27 -2.97 -2.92 -10.48
C SER A 27 -2.36 -1.79 -11.28
N ASP A 28 -2.12 -2.07 -12.56
CA ASP A 28 -1.88 -1.06 -13.58
C ASP A 28 -2.96 -1.17 -14.67
N GLY A 29 -2.89 -0.32 -15.70
CA GLY A 29 -3.83 -0.33 -16.82
C GLY A 29 -3.89 -1.65 -17.61
N ASN A 30 -3.02 -2.62 -17.32
CA ASN A 30 -2.95 -3.95 -17.95
C ASN A 30 -3.39 -5.08 -17.01
N GLY A 31 -3.78 -4.78 -15.76
CA GLY A 31 -4.29 -5.76 -14.81
C GLY A 31 -3.55 -5.78 -13.47
N LEU A 32 -3.60 -6.92 -12.77
CA LEU A 32 -2.96 -7.08 -11.46
C LEU A 32 -1.43 -7.09 -11.62
N PHE A 33 -0.77 -6.09 -11.04
CA PHE A 33 0.68 -5.93 -11.08
C PHE A 33 1.37 -6.71 -9.95
N THR A 34 0.84 -6.62 -8.73
CA THR A 34 1.29 -7.46 -7.61
C THR A 34 0.18 -7.66 -6.59
N GLU A 35 0.27 -8.75 -5.85
CA GLU A 35 -0.61 -9.08 -4.74
C GLU A 35 0.21 -9.71 -3.62
N THR A 36 0.00 -9.26 -2.39
CA THR A 36 0.76 -9.73 -1.23
C THR A 36 -0.16 -9.93 -0.04
N HIS A 37 -0.09 -11.14 0.52
CA HIS A 37 -0.72 -11.52 1.78
C HIS A 37 0.36 -11.63 2.85
N LYS A 38 0.56 -10.56 3.62
CA LYS A 38 1.60 -10.52 4.65
C LYS A 38 1.19 -9.59 5.77
N ILE A 39 1.47 -10.01 7.00
CA ILE A 39 1.29 -9.21 8.20
C ILE A 39 2.55 -8.36 8.43
N PHE A 40 2.40 -7.05 8.48
CA PHE A 40 3.45 -6.12 8.92
C PHE A 40 2.84 -4.89 9.58
N PRO A 41 3.60 -4.17 10.44
CA PRO A 41 3.08 -3.01 11.13
C PRO A 41 2.63 -1.92 10.15
N ALA A 42 1.45 -1.33 10.37
CA ALA A 42 0.93 -0.24 9.53
C ALA A 42 1.40 1.14 10.03
N TRP A 43 1.52 1.32 11.35
CA TRP A 43 1.89 2.61 11.93
C TRP A 43 3.31 3.02 11.53
N LYS A 44 3.42 4.24 10.98
CA LYS A 44 4.70 4.85 10.55
C LYS A 44 5.53 3.97 9.61
N ASN A 45 4.89 3.00 8.96
CA ASN A 45 5.50 2.15 7.96
C ASN A 45 4.86 2.45 6.60
N CYS A 46 5.58 2.10 5.55
CA CYS A 46 5.08 2.19 4.20
C CYS A 46 4.95 0.80 3.60
N LEU A 47 4.06 0.67 2.62
CA LEU A 47 4.05 -0.50 1.75
C LEU A 47 5.45 -0.73 1.15
N PRO A 48 5.85 -1.99 0.94
CA PRO A 48 7.19 -2.33 0.48
C PRO A 48 7.51 -1.68 -0.86
N ASN A 49 8.78 -1.36 -1.01
CA ASN A 49 9.35 -0.68 -2.17
C ASN A 49 9.34 -1.61 -3.40
N ILE A 50 8.37 -1.42 -4.29
CA ILE A 50 8.28 -2.12 -5.57
C ILE A 50 8.83 -1.20 -6.67
N THR A 51 9.47 -1.76 -7.67
CA THR A 51 9.91 -1.00 -8.86
C THR A 51 8.71 -0.72 -9.77
N TYR A 52 8.19 0.50 -9.73
CA TYR A 52 7.10 0.95 -10.61
C TYR A 52 7.64 1.39 -11.99
N ARG A 53 6.81 1.27 -13.03
CA ARG A 53 7.09 1.80 -14.36
C ARG A 53 6.77 3.29 -14.38
N ARG A 54 7.77 4.10 -14.74
CA ARG A 54 7.66 5.56 -14.82
C ARG A 54 6.53 5.99 -15.75
N GLY A 55 5.70 6.93 -15.30
CA GLY A 55 4.58 7.49 -16.06
C GLY A 55 3.32 6.62 -16.07
N GLU A 56 3.37 5.39 -15.56
CA GLU A 56 2.20 4.52 -15.48
C GLU A 56 1.32 4.88 -14.27
N ARG A 57 0.00 4.75 -14.46
CA ARG A 57 -0.99 4.87 -13.38
C ARG A 57 -1.12 3.52 -12.68
N TYR A 58 -1.10 3.57 -11.36
CA TYR A 58 -1.34 2.43 -10.49
C TYR A 58 -2.51 2.70 -9.56
N GLU A 59 -3.31 1.68 -9.34
CA GLU A 59 -4.28 1.62 -8.23
C GLU A 59 -3.73 0.66 -7.18
N VAL A 60 -3.86 1.02 -5.91
CA VAL A 60 -3.47 0.18 -4.77
C VAL A 60 -4.67 -0.08 -3.89
N TRP A 61 -4.84 -1.33 -3.46
CA TRP A 61 -5.79 -1.73 -2.43
C TRP A 61 -5.06 -2.25 -1.22
N ILE A 62 -5.49 -1.86 -0.03
CA ILE A 62 -4.82 -2.20 1.23
C ILE A 62 -5.88 -2.65 2.23
N THR A 63 -5.65 -3.77 2.91
CA THR A 63 -6.44 -4.17 4.08
C THR A 63 -5.60 -4.03 5.34
N LEU A 64 -6.11 -3.24 6.27
CA LEU A 64 -5.57 -3.04 7.61
C LEU A 64 -6.44 -3.80 8.60
N MET A 65 -5.82 -4.41 9.60
CA MET A 65 -6.47 -5.03 10.73
C MET A 65 -6.07 -4.28 12.01
N THR A 66 -7.08 -3.87 12.78
CA THR A 66 -6.88 -3.24 14.09
C THR A 66 -6.61 -4.31 15.17
N PRO A 67 -6.15 -3.93 16.38
CA PRO A 67 -5.98 -4.87 17.48
C PRO A 67 -7.25 -5.61 17.92
N SER A 68 -8.45 -5.06 17.63
CA SER A 68 -9.72 -5.72 17.91
C SER A 68 -10.11 -6.75 16.84
N GLY A 69 -9.33 -6.87 15.76
CA GLY A 69 -9.62 -7.72 14.61
C GLY A 69 -10.51 -7.06 13.54
N GLU A 70 -10.94 -5.81 13.75
CA GLU A 70 -11.70 -5.05 12.73
C GLU A 70 -10.84 -4.84 11.48
N LEU A 71 -11.42 -5.11 10.31
CA LEU A 71 -10.77 -4.90 9.02
C LEU A 71 -11.20 -3.57 8.39
N ARG A 72 -10.22 -2.77 7.97
CA ARG A 72 -10.41 -1.53 7.22
C ARG A 72 -9.78 -1.66 5.85
N LYS A 73 -10.50 -1.23 4.81
CA LYS A 73 -10.04 -1.30 3.42
C LYS A 73 -9.78 0.10 2.91
N TYR A 74 -8.64 0.28 2.27
CA TYR A 74 -8.22 1.53 1.64
C TYR A 74 -7.94 1.29 0.16
N ALA A 75 -8.23 2.30 -0.65
CA ALA A 75 -7.84 2.34 -2.05
C ALA A 75 -7.22 3.71 -2.35
N ALA A 76 -6.19 3.73 -3.19
CA ALA A 76 -5.60 4.97 -3.67
C ALA A 76 -5.06 4.78 -5.09
N GLU A 77 -4.93 5.88 -5.81
CA GLU A 77 -4.35 5.88 -7.15
C GLU A 77 -3.21 6.88 -7.20
N PHE A 78 -2.19 6.55 -7.98
CA PHE A 78 -1.07 7.44 -8.24
C PHE A 78 -0.46 7.18 -9.61
N THR A 79 0.23 8.18 -10.14
CA THR A 79 1.10 8.01 -11.31
C THR A 79 2.54 7.92 -10.82
N ALA A 80 3.26 6.88 -11.25
CA ALA A 80 4.67 6.74 -10.91
C ALA A 80 5.49 7.88 -11.57
N PRO A 81 6.40 8.54 -10.83
CA PRO A 81 7.15 9.73 -11.27
C PRO A 81 8.19 9.46 -12.36
#